data_AF-A0A0B4ZPV6-F1
#
_entry.id   AF-A0A0B4ZPV6-F1
#
_cell.length_a   1.000
_cell.length_b   1.000
_cell.length_c   1.000
_cell.angle_alpha   90.00
_cell.angle_beta   90.00
_cell.angle_gamma   90.00
#
_symmetry.space_group_name_H-M   'P 1'
#
loop_
_entity.id
_entity.type
_entity.pdbx_description
1 polymer ?
#
loop_
_entity_poly.entity_id
_entity_poly.type
_entity_poly.pdbx_seq_one_letter_code
_entity_poly.pdbx_strand_id
1 'polypeptide(L)'
;KSLTPLFLFQRRSASAERVVKFVSVFAASTTARDGKENEGAGAAAAGFLEEFLRFLMTASLAANKSVRFRACQIISEIILRLPDDAEVSDELWDEVIESMKIRVADKVPAIRTFAVRA
;
A
#
# COMPACT_ATOMS: atom_id res chain seq x y z
N LYS A 1 -2.17 11.67 10.26
CA LYS A 1 -0.97 11.64 11.15
C LYS A 1 -0.84 10.35 11.98
N SER A 2 -1.86 9.48 12.05
CA SER A 2 -1.85 8.30 12.93
C SER A 2 -0.90 7.17 12.52
N LEU A 3 -0.61 7.01 11.21
CA LEU A 3 0.33 5.99 10.73
C LEU A 3 1.79 6.44 10.73
N THR A 4 2.08 7.74 10.89
CA THR A 4 3.44 8.29 10.85
C THR A 4 4.44 7.54 11.76
N PRO A 5 4.08 7.14 13.00
CA PRO A 5 4.98 6.36 13.86
C PRO A 5 5.40 5.02 13.24
N LEU A 6 4.54 4.38 12.43
CA LEU A 6 4.84 3.11 11.77
C LEU A 6 6.01 3.25 10.78
N PHE A 7 6.08 4.37 10.06
CA PHE A 7 7.10 4.64 9.04
C PHE A 7 8.46 5.02 9.64
N LEU A 8 8.48 5.54 10.86
CA LEU A 8 9.71 5.93 11.57
C LEU A 8 10.30 4.77 12.38
N PHE A 9 9.55 3.68 12.56
CA PHE A 9 9.95 2.54 13.38
C PHE A 9 10.73 1.48 12.59
N GLN A 10 12.04 1.39 12.85
CA GLN A 10 12.95 0.52 12.11
C GLN A 10 12.85 -0.97 12.48
N ARG A 11 12.32 -1.31 13.67
CA ARG A 11 12.27 -2.70 14.15
C ARG A 11 11.01 -3.40 13.64
N ARG A 12 11.15 -4.64 13.14
CA ARG A 12 10.04 -5.53 12.82
C ARG A 12 9.47 -6.15 14.10
N SER A 13 8.78 -5.34 14.91
CA SER A 13 8.05 -5.88 16.06
C SER A 13 6.75 -6.53 15.59
N ALA A 14 6.29 -7.57 16.31
CA ALA A 14 5.02 -8.22 16.01
C ALA A 14 3.85 -7.22 15.99
N SER A 15 3.90 -6.19 16.85
CA SER A 15 2.91 -5.11 16.87
C SER A 15 2.90 -4.30 15.57
N ALA A 16 4.07 -3.94 15.04
CA ALA A 16 4.17 -3.21 13.77
C ALA A 16 3.64 -4.04 12.61
N GLU A 17 3.99 -5.34 12.54
CA GLU A 17 3.49 -6.22 11.47
C GLU A 17 1.97 -6.44 11.57
N ARG A 18 1.39 -6.47 12.78
CA ARG A 18 -0.07 -6.49 12.95
C ARG A 18 -0.75 -5.24 12.42
N VAL A 19 -0.16 -4.06 12.65
CA VAL A 19 -0.69 -2.80 12.10
C VAL A 19 -0.59 -2.79 10.58
N VAL A 20 0.54 -3.22 10.01
CA VAL A 20 0.70 -3.37 8.55
C VAL A 20 -0.39 -4.27 7.98
N LYS A 21 -0.59 -5.46 8.56
CA LYS A 21 -1.65 -6.37 8.14
C LYS A 21 -3.04 -5.74 8.25
N PHE A 22 -3.32 -5.06 9.34
CA PHE A 22 -4.61 -4.38 9.55
C PHE A 22 -4.86 -3.32 8.47
N VAL A 23 -3.91 -2.41 8.22
CA VAL A 23 -4.11 -1.34 7.24
C VAL A 23 -4.19 -1.87 5.81
N SER A 24 -3.43 -2.92 5.48
CA SER A 24 -3.50 -3.54 4.14
C SER A 24 -4.82 -4.27 3.92
N VAL A 25 -5.32 -5.02 4.92
CA VAL A 25 -6.65 -5.67 4.83
C VAL A 25 -7.75 -4.62 4.74
N PHE A 26 -7.69 -3.57 5.55
CA PHE A 26 -8.67 -2.49 5.53
C PHE A 26 -8.71 -1.84 4.13
N ALA A 27 -7.56 -1.44 3.60
CA ALA A 27 -7.46 -0.82 2.27
C ALA A 27 -7.93 -1.75 1.14
N ALA A 28 -7.63 -3.05 1.19
CA ALA A 28 -8.10 -3.99 0.16
C ALA A 28 -9.60 -4.31 0.28
N SER A 29 -10.18 -4.22 1.49
CA SER A 29 -11.60 -4.48 1.69
C SER A 29 -12.53 -3.35 1.24
N THR A 30 -11.98 -2.18 0.90
CA THR A 30 -12.79 -1.04 0.44
C THR A 30 -13.31 -1.21 -0.98
N THR A 31 -12.65 -2.02 -1.82
CA THR A 31 -13.07 -2.33 -3.20
C THR A 31 -14.14 -3.43 -3.24
N ALA A 32 -14.12 -4.36 -2.29
CA ALA A 32 -15.05 -5.51 -2.25
C ALA A 32 -16.53 -5.15 -1.92
N ARG A 33 -16.84 -3.86 -1.68
CA ARG A 33 -18.19 -3.41 -1.32
C ARG A 33 -19.07 -3.00 -2.50
N ASP A 34 -18.54 -3.04 -3.71
CA ASP A 34 -19.28 -2.62 -4.92
C ASP A 34 -20.37 -3.62 -5.37
N GLY A 35 -20.58 -4.71 -4.62
CA GLY A 35 -21.58 -5.74 -4.95
C GLY A 35 -23.02 -5.51 -4.49
N LYS A 36 -23.35 -4.54 -3.61
CA LYS A 36 -24.75 -4.27 -3.21
C LYS A 36 -24.94 -2.98 -2.36
N GLU A 37 -25.77 -2.07 -2.88
CA GLU A 37 -26.64 -1.13 -2.16
C GLU A 37 -25.97 -0.17 -1.14
N ASN A 38 -25.07 0.71 -1.60
CA ASN A 38 -24.97 2.07 -1.06
C ASN A 38 -24.14 2.96 -2.01
N GLU A 39 -24.79 3.58 -3.01
CA GLU A 39 -24.14 4.38 -4.07
C GLU A 39 -23.22 5.51 -3.56
N GLY A 40 -23.38 5.95 -2.31
CA GLY A 40 -22.50 6.94 -1.67
C GLY A 40 -21.31 6.38 -0.89
N ALA A 41 -21.35 5.11 -0.45
CA ALA A 41 -20.30 4.54 0.40
C ALA A 41 -19.20 3.82 -0.40
N GLY A 42 -19.54 3.23 -1.57
CA GLY A 42 -18.58 2.58 -2.46
C GLY A 42 -17.55 3.57 -3.02
N ALA A 43 -18.01 4.72 -3.53
CA ALA A 43 -17.14 5.75 -4.08
C ALA A 43 -16.13 6.32 -3.06
N ALA A 44 -16.57 6.56 -1.82
CA ALA A 44 -15.68 7.02 -0.75
C ALA A 44 -14.66 5.94 -0.33
N ALA A 45 -15.03 4.67 -0.42
CA ALA A 45 -14.18 3.53 -0.08
C ALA A 45 -13.12 3.28 -1.18
N ALA A 46 -13.50 3.36 -2.45
CA ALA A 46 -12.57 3.34 -3.59
C ALA A 46 -11.59 4.53 -3.52
N GLY A 47 -12.09 5.74 -3.22
CA GLY A 47 -11.25 6.93 -3.03
C GLY A 47 -10.21 6.77 -1.93
N PHE A 48 -10.52 6.08 -0.83
CA PHE A 48 -9.55 5.80 0.22
C PHE A 48 -8.37 4.96 -0.29
N LEU A 49 -8.63 3.89 -1.06
CA LEU A 49 -7.55 3.03 -1.57
C LEU A 49 -6.63 3.84 -2.48
N GLU A 50 -7.20 4.62 -3.41
CA GLU A 50 -6.44 5.47 -4.32
C GLU A 50 -5.56 6.48 -3.56
N GLU A 51 -6.16 7.28 -2.68
CA GLU A 51 -5.41 8.27 -1.90
C GLU A 51 -4.33 7.62 -1.04
N PHE A 52 -4.61 6.45 -0.48
CA PHE A 52 -3.66 5.74 0.37
C PHE A 52 -2.50 5.17 -0.44
N LEU A 53 -2.74 4.60 -1.62
CA LEU A 53 -1.68 4.14 -2.52
C LEU A 53 -0.80 5.31 -2.97
N ARG A 54 -1.38 6.45 -3.36
CA ARG A 54 -0.63 7.66 -3.74
C ARG A 54 0.24 8.19 -2.58
N PHE A 55 -0.30 8.19 -1.37
CA PHE A 55 0.47 8.49 -0.16
C PHE A 55 1.65 7.53 0.03
N LEU A 56 1.44 6.22 -0.14
CA LEU A 56 2.48 5.20 0.01
C LEU A 56 3.54 5.33 -1.09
N MET A 57 3.16 5.60 -2.34
CA MET A 57 4.10 5.86 -3.44
C MET A 57 4.98 7.08 -3.16
N THR A 58 4.39 8.15 -2.62
CA THR A 58 5.16 9.32 -2.17
C THR A 58 6.15 8.96 -1.05
N ALA A 59 5.70 8.18 -0.07
CA ALA A 59 6.54 7.70 1.02
C ALA A 59 7.64 6.74 0.54
N SER A 60 7.39 5.99 -0.54
CA SER A 60 8.35 5.08 -1.16
C SER A 60 9.58 5.81 -1.69
N LEU A 61 9.47 7.12 -2.00
CA LEU A 61 10.56 7.96 -2.50
C LEU A 61 11.37 8.66 -1.38
N ALA A 62 10.98 8.49 -0.11
CA ALA A 62 11.63 9.19 1.00
C ALA A 62 13.13 8.85 1.14
N ALA A 63 13.95 9.81 1.54
CA ALA A 63 15.37 9.56 1.83
C ALA A 63 15.57 8.53 2.95
N ASN A 64 14.65 8.49 3.91
CA ASN A 64 14.70 7.57 5.05
C ASN A 64 14.36 6.13 4.65
N LYS A 65 15.31 5.21 4.87
CA LYS A 65 15.15 3.78 4.53
C LYS A 65 13.97 3.09 5.23
N SER A 66 13.65 3.47 6.47
CA SER A 66 12.55 2.87 7.23
C SER A 66 11.20 3.24 6.64
N VAL A 67 11.07 4.49 6.17
CA VAL A 67 9.86 5.00 5.51
C VAL A 67 9.64 4.24 4.21
N ARG A 68 10.69 4.13 3.37
CA ARG A 68 10.62 3.38 2.11
C ARG A 68 10.27 1.92 2.33
N PHE A 69 10.90 1.28 3.32
CA PHE A 69 10.63 -0.10 3.68
C PHE A 69 9.17 -0.32 4.03
N ARG A 70 8.60 0.52 4.90
CA ARG A 70 7.20 0.39 5.30
C ARG A 70 6.24 0.70 4.16
N ALA A 71 6.55 1.70 3.34
CA ALA A 71 5.75 2.01 2.16
C ALA A 71 5.67 0.82 1.20
N CYS A 72 6.82 0.28 0.77
CA CYS A 72 6.86 -0.84 -0.17
C CYS A 72 6.26 -2.12 0.44
N GLN A 73 6.48 -2.36 1.74
CA GLN A 73 5.84 -3.47 2.44
C GLN A 73 4.32 -3.36 2.39
N ILE A 74 3.75 -2.19 2.73
CA ILE A 74 2.29 -2.01 2.77
C ILE A 74 1.70 -2.10 1.36
N ILE A 75 2.35 -1.52 0.34
CA ILE A 75 1.92 -1.64 -1.07
C ILE A 75 1.85 -3.11 -1.48
N SER A 76 2.93 -3.88 -1.30
CA SER A 76 2.96 -5.32 -1.61
C SER A 76 1.88 -6.10 -0.88
N GLU A 77 1.63 -5.77 0.40
CA GLU A 77 0.59 -6.42 1.20
C GLU A 77 -0.84 -6.03 0.78
N ILE A 78 -1.05 -4.83 0.23
CA ILE A 78 -2.36 -4.42 -0.31
C ILE A 78 -2.64 -5.21 -1.60
N ILE A 79 -1.70 -5.19 -2.56
CA ILE A 79 -1.87 -5.83 -3.88
C ILE A 79 -2.22 -7.30 -3.72
N LEU A 80 -1.52 -8.04 -2.85
CA LEU A 80 -1.78 -9.46 -2.60
C LEU A 80 -3.08 -9.78 -1.86
N ARG A 81 -3.82 -8.76 -1.44
CA ARG A 81 -5.12 -8.91 -0.78
C ARG A 81 -6.27 -8.37 -1.60
N LEU A 82 -5.99 -7.64 -2.68
CA LEU A 82 -7.03 -7.25 -3.60
C LEU A 82 -7.60 -8.51 -4.25
N PRO A 83 -8.93 -8.62 -4.36
CA PRO A 83 -9.53 -9.70 -5.10
C PRO A 83 -9.23 -9.54 -6.60
N ASP A 84 -9.26 -10.64 -7.35
CA ASP A 84 -8.93 -10.64 -8.78
C ASP A 84 -9.89 -9.78 -9.62
N ASP A 85 -11.10 -9.52 -9.12
CA ASP A 85 -12.14 -8.67 -9.71
C ASP A 85 -12.16 -7.25 -9.14
N ALA A 86 -11.12 -6.83 -8.42
CA ALA A 86 -11.03 -5.46 -7.90
C ALA A 86 -10.97 -4.44 -9.05
N GLU A 87 -11.96 -3.55 -9.12
CA GLU A 87 -11.96 -2.42 -10.04
C GLU A 87 -11.02 -1.33 -9.52
N VAL A 88 -9.87 -1.16 -10.18
CA VAL A 88 -8.87 -0.14 -9.90
C VAL A 88 -8.47 0.49 -11.22
N SER A 89 -8.35 1.82 -11.26
CA SER A 89 -8.04 2.53 -12.50
C SER A 89 -6.67 2.16 -13.07
N ASP A 90 -6.58 2.08 -14.39
CA ASP A 90 -5.34 1.80 -15.11
C ASP A 90 -4.26 2.84 -14.78
N GLU A 91 -4.64 4.12 -14.62
CA GLU A 91 -3.71 5.19 -14.26
C GLU A 91 -3.07 4.95 -12.88
N LEU A 92 -3.85 4.46 -11.91
CA LEU A 92 -3.30 4.16 -10.59
C LEU A 92 -2.34 2.95 -10.64
N TRP A 93 -2.66 1.94 -11.45
CA TRP A 93 -1.78 0.79 -11.64
C TRP A 93 -0.47 1.17 -12.32
N ASP A 94 -0.52 2.00 -13.35
CA ASP A 94 0.68 2.52 -14.01
C ASP A 94 1.60 3.26 -13.02
N GLU A 95 1.02 4.10 -12.15
CA GLU A 95 1.80 4.78 -11.11
C GLU A 95 2.44 3.81 -10.11
N VAL A 96 1.70 2.77 -9.68
CA VAL A 96 2.21 1.74 -8.76
C VAL A 96 3.36 0.97 -9.43
N ILE A 97 3.21 0.59 -10.70
CA ILE A 97 4.22 -0.11 -11.48
C ILE A 97 5.48 0.76 -11.60
N GLU A 98 5.36 2.03 -11.98
CA GLU A 98 6.52 2.93 -12.05
C GLU A 98 7.18 3.11 -10.68
N SER A 99 6.40 3.25 -9.60
CA SER A 99 6.94 3.32 -8.24
C SER A 99 7.75 2.07 -7.88
N MET A 100 7.21 0.88 -8.12
CA MET A 100 7.88 -0.39 -7.78
C MET A 100 9.08 -0.67 -8.68
N LYS A 101 9.03 -0.30 -9.98
CA LYS A 101 10.19 -0.37 -10.90
C LYS A 101 11.38 0.43 -10.39
N ILE A 102 11.17 1.60 -9.78
CA ILE A 102 12.28 2.35 -9.16
C ILE A 102 12.80 1.60 -7.92
N ARG A 103 11.92 0.95 -7.15
CA ARG A 103 12.27 0.26 -5.90
C ARG A 103 12.89 -1.13 -6.08
N VAL A 104 12.80 -1.76 -7.26
CA VAL A 104 13.59 -2.97 -7.54
C VAL A 104 15.10 -2.70 -7.53
N ALA A 105 15.54 -1.45 -7.69
CA ALA A 105 16.95 -1.04 -7.59
C ALA A 105 17.34 -0.48 -6.20
N ASP A 106 16.52 -0.68 -5.17
CA ASP A 106 16.79 -0.11 -3.84
C ASP A 106 18.09 -0.63 -3.22
N LYS A 107 18.82 0.27 -2.53
CA LYS A 107 20.03 -0.07 -1.76
C LYS A 107 19.75 -1.11 -0.66
N VAL A 108 18.53 -1.14 -0.11
CA VAL A 108 18.14 -2.10 0.94
C VAL A 108 17.52 -3.35 0.31
N PRO A 109 18.13 -4.55 0.48
CA PRO A 109 17.64 -5.79 -0.15
C PRO A 109 16.19 -6.15 0.16
N ALA A 110 15.76 -5.95 1.40
CA ALA A 110 14.40 -6.26 1.81
C ALA A 110 13.34 -5.37 1.12
N ILE A 111 13.71 -4.14 0.72
CA ILE A 111 12.81 -3.27 -0.05
C ILE A 111 12.64 -3.83 -1.47
N ARG A 112 13.73 -4.27 -2.10
CA ARG A 112 13.68 -4.91 -3.42
C ARG A 112 12.77 -6.13 -3.42
N THR A 113 12.79 -6.91 -2.33
CA THR A 113 11.92 -8.09 -2.19
C THR A 113 10.44 -7.70 -2.25
N PHE A 114 10.04 -6.62 -1.55
CA PHE A 114 8.66 -6.14 -1.64
C PHE A 114 8.31 -5.55 -3.00
N ALA A 115 9.24 -4.83 -3.63
CA ALA A 115 9.03 -4.25 -4.95
C ALA A 115 8.87 -5.30 -6.06
N VAL A 116 9.55 -6.45 -5.96
CA VAL A 116 9.41 -7.57 -6.91
C VAL A 116 8.15 -8.40 -6.62
N ARG A 117 7.70 -8.42 -5.36
CA ARG A 117 6.52 -9.18 -4.94
C ARG A 117 5.21 -8.44 -5.21
N ALA A 118 5.24 -7.12 -5.10
CA ALA A 118 4.17 -6.21 -5.53
C ALA A 118 4.00 -6.32 -7.05
#